data_AF-A0A4P5SXJ9-F1
#
_entry.id   AF-A0A4P5SXJ9-F1
#
_cell.length_a   1.000
_cell.length_b   1.000
_cell.length_c   1.000
_cell.angle_alpha   90.00
_cell.angle_beta   90.00
_cell.angle_gamma   90.00
#
_symmetry.space_group_name_H-M   'P 1'
#
loop_
_entity.id
_entity.type
_entity.pdbx_description
1 polymer ?
#
loop_
_entity_poly.entity_id
_entity_poly.type
_entity_poly.pdbx_seq_one_letter_code
_entity_poly.pdbx_strand_id
1 'polypeptide(L)'
;MHTQSERDHAGWQDAEAAAASIPNKRLQRRLRRLLEQLSSAPGKPVPAACGDWAATKAAYRFFDNPRVTEHGVLSGHFAATASRFKGRHQISKEAPANKEWHTSRIYAIIRYGTFMDILKSSG
;
A
#
# COMPACT_ATOMS: atom_id res chain seq x y z
N MET A 1 4.69 -17.59 31.26
CA MET A 1 4.12 -18.16 30.03
C MET A 1 3.38 -17.05 29.29
N HIS A 2 4.08 -16.30 28.43
CA HIS A 2 3.50 -15.36 27.44
C HIS A 2 4.44 -15.45 26.23
N THR A 3 4.13 -16.37 25.33
CA THR A 3 4.83 -16.53 24.05
C THR A 3 4.34 -15.44 23.10
N GLN A 4 4.86 -14.21 23.26
CA GLN A 4 4.80 -13.24 22.17
C GLN A 4 5.81 -13.69 21.13
N SER A 5 5.30 -14.36 20.10
CA SER A 5 5.99 -14.71 18.87
C SER A 5 6.96 -13.60 18.45
N GLU A 6 8.26 -13.92 18.52
CA GLU A 6 9.34 -13.30 17.74
C GLU A 6 8.98 -13.43 16.26
N ARG A 7 8.17 -12.50 15.76
CA ARG A 7 8.08 -12.24 14.33
C ARG A 7 9.10 -11.17 14.02
N ASP A 8 10.33 -11.60 13.78
CA ASP A 8 11.27 -10.89 12.91
C ASP A 8 10.77 -10.93 11.45
N HIS A 9 9.51 -10.52 11.24
CA HIS A 9 9.11 -10.00 9.94
C HIS A 9 9.69 -8.60 9.89
N ALA A 10 10.71 -8.39 9.04
CA ALA A 10 10.97 -7.07 8.52
C ALA A 10 9.61 -6.47 8.12
N GLY A 11 9.23 -5.36 8.76
CA GLY A 11 7.88 -4.81 8.62
C GLY A 11 7.61 -4.49 7.15
N TRP A 12 6.36 -4.39 6.73
CA TRP A 12 6.06 -3.94 5.35
C TRP A 12 6.71 -2.58 5.05
N GLN A 13 6.97 -1.77 6.09
CA GLN A 13 7.72 -0.51 6.01
C GLN A 13 9.19 -0.72 5.63
N ASP A 14 9.82 -1.82 6.07
CA ASP A 14 11.19 -2.18 5.70
C ASP A 14 11.27 -2.59 4.24
N ALA A 15 10.31 -3.40 3.78
CA ALA A 15 10.23 -3.80 2.39
C ALA A 15 10.00 -2.60 1.46
N GLU A 16 9.10 -1.68 1.83
CA GLU A 16 8.84 -0.46 1.05
C GLU A 16 10.02 0.51 1.09
N ALA A 17 10.70 0.69 2.23
CA ALA A 17 11.87 1.53 2.33
C ALA A 17 13.10 0.96 1.59
N ALA A 18 13.24 -0.36 1.53
CA ALA A 18 14.30 -1.03 0.77
C ALA A 18 14.08 -0.97 -0.74
N ALA A 19 12.83 -1.02 -1.19
CA ALA A 19 12.45 -0.89 -2.60
C ALA A 19 12.41 0.58 -3.09
N ALA A 20 12.52 1.55 -2.19
CA ALA A 20 12.60 2.96 -2.53
C ALA A 20 13.96 3.31 -3.16
N SER A 21 13.93 4.02 -4.29
CA SER A 21 15.13 4.48 -5.00
C SER A 21 15.69 5.74 -4.32
N ILE A 22 16.41 5.54 -3.22
CA ILE A 22 16.99 6.62 -2.40
C ILE A 22 18.49 6.37 -2.21
N PRO A 23 19.37 7.35 -2.47
CA PRO A 23 20.81 7.14 -2.60
C PRO A 23 21.56 6.88 -1.28
N ASN A 24 20.92 6.96 -0.11
CA ASN A 24 21.62 6.85 1.18
C ASN A 24 20.83 6.03 2.22
N LYS A 25 21.51 5.08 2.88
CA LYS A 25 20.95 4.25 3.97
C LYS A 25 20.37 5.07 5.13
N ARG A 26 20.94 6.24 5.44
CA ARG A 26 20.40 7.14 6.47
C ARG A 26 19.03 7.71 6.07
N LEU A 27 18.85 8.00 4.77
CA LEU A 27 17.59 8.49 4.22
C LEU A 27 16.56 7.36 4.15
N GLN A 28 16.96 6.15 3.75
CA GLN A 28 16.07 4.97 3.80
C GLN A 28 15.59 4.68 5.23
N ARG A 29 16.47 4.74 6.24
CA ARG A 29 16.06 4.58 7.65
C ARG A 29 15.10 5.66 8.11
N ARG A 30 15.25 6.90 7.60
CA ARG A 30 14.30 7.97 7.90
C ARG A 30 12.96 7.73 7.21
N LEU A 31 12.96 7.28 5.96
CA LEU A 31 11.75 6.89 5.25
C LEU A 31 10.98 5.80 6.00
N ARG A 32 11.66 4.74 6.46
CA ARG A 32 11.04 3.69 7.29
C ARG A 32 10.29 4.27 8.50
N ARG A 33 10.95 5.17 9.26
CA ARG A 33 10.33 5.82 10.44
C ARG A 33 9.13 6.68 10.06
N LEU A 34 9.19 7.39 8.94
CA LEU A 34 8.05 8.17 8.45
C LEU A 34 6.88 7.27 8.03
N LEU A 35 7.16 6.15 7.35
CA LEU A 35 6.12 5.17 6.99
C LEU A 35 5.43 4.59 8.23
N GLU A 36 6.20 4.29 9.27
CA GLU A 36 5.67 3.85 10.57
C GLU A 36 4.75 4.91 11.20
N GLN A 37 5.21 6.16 11.30
CA GLN A 37 4.42 7.26 11.85
C GLN A 37 3.14 7.53 11.05
N LEU A 38 3.24 7.63 9.72
CA LEU A 38 2.11 7.94 8.85
C LEU A 38 1.10 6.80 8.79
N SER A 39 1.55 5.54 8.86
CA SER A 39 0.64 4.39 8.89
C SER A 39 -0.05 4.21 10.23
N SER A 40 0.54 4.67 11.33
CA SER A 40 -0.12 4.68 12.66
C SER A 40 -1.24 5.71 12.77
N ALA A 41 -1.26 6.72 11.88
CA ALA A 41 -2.18 7.85 11.93
C ALA A 41 -2.69 8.25 10.53
N PRO A 42 -3.40 7.35 9.82
CA PRO A 42 -3.86 7.63 8.47
C PRO A 42 -4.83 8.82 8.44
N GLY A 43 -4.65 9.71 7.46
CA GLY A 43 -5.47 10.90 7.27
C GLY A 43 -5.15 12.07 8.20
N LYS A 44 -4.24 11.90 9.17
CA LYS A 44 -3.74 13.01 9.98
C LYS A 44 -2.67 13.80 9.23
N PRO A 45 -2.57 15.12 9.44
CA PRO A 45 -1.49 15.91 8.87
C PRO A 45 -0.13 15.47 9.45
N VAL A 46 0.96 15.67 8.69
CA VAL A 46 2.32 15.25 9.07
C VAL A 46 2.70 15.63 10.51
N PRO A 47 2.44 16.86 11.00
CA PRO A 47 2.77 17.21 12.38
C PRO A 47 2.04 16.37 13.43
N ALA A 48 0.79 16.00 13.18
CA ALA A 48 -0.01 15.18 14.08
C ALA A 48 0.37 13.69 14.01
N ALA A 49 0.92 13.23 12.90
CA ALA A 49 1.47 11.87 12.76
C ALA A 49 2.87 11.73 13.37
N CYS A 50 3.70 12.77 13.29
CA CYS A 50 5.08 12.77 13.81
C CYS A 50 5.18 12.93 15.34
N GLY A 51 4.12 13.40 16.00
CA GLY A 51 4.00 13.45 17.46
C GLY A 51 4.77 14.57 18.16
N ASP A 52 5.92 15.00 17.63
CA ASP A 52 6.70 16.11 18.17
C ASP A 52 7.23 17.07 17.08
N TRP A 53 7.65 18.26 17.50
CA TRP A 53 8.14 19.30 16.61
C TRP A 53 9.48 18.97 15.95
N ALA A 54 10.34 18.18 16.61
CA ALA A 54 11.64 17.81 16.07
C ALA A 54 11.50 16.79 14.93
N ALA A 55 10.64 15.79 15.10
CA ALA A 55 10.25 14.79 14.12
C ALA A 55 9.51 15.44 12.95
N THR A 56 8.60 16.37 13.22
CA THR A 56 7.92 17.16 12.18
C THR A 56 8.92 17.93 11.32
N LYS A 57 9.87 18.65 11.92
CA LYS A 57 10.94 19.33 11.19
C LYS A 57 11.84 18.35 10.43
N ALA A 58 12.11 17.18 10.99
CA ALA A 58 12.90 16.16 10.31
C ALA A 58 12.19 15.55 9.10
N ALA A 59 10.86 15.44 9.14
CA ALA A 59 10.01 15.03 8.03
C ALA A 59 10.05 16.07 6.91
N TYR A 60 9.83 17.35 7.23
CA TYR A 60 9.92 18.41 6.22
C TYR A 60 11.32 18.50 5.60
N ARG A 61 12.39 18.45 6.40
CA ARG A 61 13.78 18.39 5.89
C ARG A 61 14.08 17.15 5.07
N PHE A 62 13.33 16.07 5.26
CA PHE A 62 13.46 14.87 4.45
C PHE A 62 12.83 15.07 3.07
N PHE A 63 11.62 15.65 3.03
CA PHE A 63 10.93 15.96 1.76
C PHE A 63 11.57 17.11 0.98
N ASP A 64 12.19 18.07 1.68
CA ASP A 64 12.94 19.19 1.08
C ASP A 64 14.35 18.81 0.60
N ASN A 65 14.75 17.55 0.78
CA ASN A 65 16.07 17.10 0.38
C ASN A 65 16.11 16.84 -1.15
N PRO A 66 16.99 17.51 -1.93
CA PRO A 66 17.03 17.34 -3.38
C PRO A 66 17.40 15.91 -3.83
N ARG A 67 17.95 15.10 -2.93
CA ARG A 67 18.27 13.68 -3.16
C ARG A 67 17.09 12.74 -2.94
N VAL A 68 16.00 13.25 -2.39
CA VAL A 68 14.75 12.53 -2.14
C VAL A 68 13.73 13.05 -3.16
N THR A 69 13.51 12.27 -4.22
CA THR A 69 12.50 12.59 -5.22
C THR A 69 11.19 11.89 -4.87
N GLU A 70 10.06 12.50 -5.22
CA GLU A 70 8.75 11.88 -5.07
C GLU A 70 8.71 10.49 -5.74
N HIS A 71 9.21 10.41 -6.97
CA HIS A 71 9.30 9.15 -7.71
C HIS A 71 10.16 8.11 -6.97
N GLY A 72 11.29 8.51 -6.37
CA GLY A 72 12.15 7.61 -5.62
C GLY A 72 11.53 7.10 -4.31
N VAL A 73 10.70 7.92 -3.66
CA VAL A 73 9.93 7.52 -2.48
C VAL A 73 8.78 6.57 -2.87
N LEU A 74 8.00 6.94 -3.89
CA LEU A 74 6.83 6.17 -4.33
C LEU A 74 7.18 4.87 -5.07
N SER A 75 8.37 4.75 -5.66
CA SER A 75 8.79 3.53 -6.35
C SER A 75 8.70 2.29 -5.46
N GLY A 76 9.08 2.43 -4.18
CA GLY A 76 9.00 1.34 -3.21
C GLY A 76 7.56 0.94 -2.91
N HIS A 77 6.67 1.93 -2.78
CA HIS A 77 5.25 1.71 -2.56
C HIS A 77 4.58 1.01 -3.76
N PHE A 78 4.89 1.43 -5.00
CA PHE A 78 4.38 0.80 -6.21
C PHE A 78 4.90 -0.63 -6.38
N ALA A 79 6.18 -0.88 -6.10
CA ALA A 79 6.76 -2.22 -6.15
C ALA A 79 6.08 -3.18 -5.13
N ALA A 80 5.84 -2.70 -3.91
CA ALA A 80 5.13 -3.47 -2.89
C ALA A 80 3.68 -3.72 -3.28
N THR A 81 2.99 -2.71 -3.82
CA THR A 81 1.62 -2.84 -4.32
C THR A 81 1.53 -3.87 -5.45
N ALA A 82 2.38 -3.79 -6.47
CA ALA A 82 2.45 -4.76 -7.56
C ALA A 82 2.70 -6.19 -7.04
N SER A 83 3.58 -6.35 -6.06
CA SER A 83 3.87 -7.66 -5.43
C SER A 83 2.64 -8.24 -4.72
N ARG A 84 1.88 -7.42 -3.99
CA ARG A 84 0.61 -7.83 -3.34
C ARG A 84 -0.46 -8.24 -4.35
N PHE A 85 -0.48 -7.63 -5.54
CA PHE A 85 -1.41 -8.01 -6.61
C PHE A 85 -1.00 -9.31 -7.31
N LYS A 86 0.30 -9.56 -7.52
CA LYS A 86 0.78 -10.84 -8.08
C LYS A 86 0.38 -12.04 -7.23
N GLY A 87 0.37 -11.90 -5.90
CA GLY A 87 -0.07 -12.96 -4.98
C GLY A 87 -1.58 -13.27 -4.98
N ARG A 88 -2.42 -12.39 -5.54
CA ARG A 88 -3.90 -12.55 -5.53
C ARG A 88 -4.47 -13.24 -6.76
N HIS A 89 -3.66 -13.52 -7.78
CA HIS A 89 -4.13 -14.22 -9.00
C HIS A 89 -4.12 -15.75 -8.88
N GLN A 90 -3.71 -16.30 -7.72
CA GLN A 90 -3.66 -17.74 -7.45
C GLN A 90 -4.77 -18.22 -6.49
N ILE A 91 -5.95 -17.58 -6.50
CA ILE A 91 -7.13 -18.05 -5.75
C ILE A 91 -8.27 -18.52 -6.69
N SER A 92 -8.08 -18.48 -8.01
CA SER A 92 -9.13 -18.83 -8.99
C SER A 92 -8.72 -19.98 -9.92
N LYS A 93 -8.29 -21.13 -9.37
CA LYS A 93 -8.21 -22.39 -10.15
C LYS A 93 -8.96 -23.58 -9.56
N GLU A 94 -9.77 -23.37 -8.53
CA GLU A 94 -10.69 -24.39 -8.03
C GLU A 94 -12.11 -23.83 -8.07
N ALA A 95 -12.74 -23.95 -9.24
CA ALA A 95 -14.19 -23.84 -9.34
C ALA A 95 -14.77 -25.18 -8.88
N PRO A 96 -15.54 -25.26 -7.77
CA PRO A 96 -16.19 -26.51 -7.40
C PRO A 96 -17.25 -26.87 -8.45
N ALA A 97 -17.05 -28.02 -9.07
CA ALA A 97 -17.97 -28.64 -10.00
C ALA A 97 -19.17 -29.26 -9.26
N ASN A 98 -20.03 -28.46 -8.63
CA ASN A 98 -21.41 -28.87 -8.30
C ASN A 98 -22.33 -27.68 -7.95
N LYS A 99 -23.24 -27.42 -8.90
CA LYS A 99 -24.61 -26.90 -8.80
C LYS A 99 -25.09 -26.42 -7.42
N GLU A 100 -25.26 -25.10 -7.28
CA GLU A 100 -26.49 -24.43 -6.82
C GLU A 100 -26.30 -22.90 -6.96
N TRP A 101 -26.72 -22.34 -8.10
CA TRP A 101 -26.70 -20.90 -8.32
C TRP A 101 -27.89 -20.24 -7.62
N HIS A 102 -27.88 -20.20 -6.29
CA HIS A 102 -28.73 -19.26 -5.56
C HIS A 102 -28.07 -17.89 -5.58
N THR A 103 -28.50 -17.13 -6.59
CA THR A 103 -28.37 -15.69 -6.84
C THR A 103 -28.09 -14.85 -5.58
N SER A 104 -26.81 -14.73 -5.22
CA SER A 104 -26.38 -13.76 -4.21
C SER A 104 -26.37 -12.36 -4.85
N ARG A 105 -27.18 -11.46 -4.28
CA ARG A 105 -27.52 -10.08 -4.69
C ARG A 105 -26.36 -9.13 -5.04
N ILE A 106 -25.12 -9.57 -4.95
CA ILE A 106 -23.92 -8.79 -5.26
C ILE A 106 -23.57 -8.86 -6.76
N TYR A 107 -23.85 -9.97 -7.46
CA TYR A 107 -23.51 -10.13 -8.89
C TYR A 107 -24.39 -9.31 -9.85
N ALA A 108 -25.57 -8.84 -9.41
CA ALA A 108 -26.44 -7.98 -10.21
C ALA A 108 -25.91 -6.54 -10.32
N ILE A 109 -25.17 -6.06 -9.33
CA ILE A 109 -24.69 -4.66 -9.29
C ILE A 109 -23.50 -4.45 -10.25
N ILE A 110 -22.65 -5.46 -10.44
CA ILE A 110 -21.46 -5.34 -11.31
C ILE A 110 -21.78 -5.69 -12.77
N ARG A 111 -22.75 -6.59 -13.06
CA ARG A 111 -23.02 -7.05 -14.43
C ARG A 111 -23.87 -6.09 -15.28
N TYR A 112 -24.66 -5.20 -14.68
CA TYR A 112 -25.48 -4.23 -15.45
C TYR A 112 -24.85 -2.84 -15.61
N GLY A 113 -23.84 -2.48 -14.81
CA GLY A 113 -23.23 -1.15 -14.84
C GLY A 113 -22.30 -0.89 -16.04
N THR A 114 -21.63 -1.91 -16.58
CA THR A 114 -20.64 -1.75 -17.67
C THR A 114 -21.16 -2.20 -19.04
N PHE A 115 -22.36 -2.79 -19.11
CA PHE A 115 -22.93 -3.28 -20.37
C PHE A 115 -23.85 -2.26 -21.06
N MET A 116 -24.37 -1.25 -20.33
CA MET A 116 -25.20 -0.18 -20.92
C MET A 116 -24.39 1.01 -21.49
N ASP A 117 -23.14 1.20 -21.07
CA ASP A 117 -22.29 2.28 -21.62
C ASP A 117 -21.63 1.93 -22.97
N ILE A 118 -21.53 0.64 -23.31
CA ILE A 118 -20.96 0.18 -24.59
C ILE A 118 -22.04 0.12 -25.70
N LEU A 119 -23.32 0.16 -25.36
CA LEU A 119 -24.43 0.14 -26.33
C LEU A 119 -24.98 1.53 -26.71
N LYS A 120 -24.47 2.62 -26.12
CA LYS A 120 -24.79 4.02 -26.48
C LYS A 120 -23.65 4.78 -27.19
N SER A 121 -22.47 4.17 -27.34
CA SER A 121 -21.32 4.75 -28.06
C SER A 121 -21.13 4.18 -29.47
N SER A 122 -22.13 3.45 -29.97
CA SER A 122 -22.20 2.97 -31.36
C SER A 122 -23.45 3.57 -32.01
N GLY A 123 -23.38 4.86 -32.31
CA GLY A 123 -24.36 5.64 -33.04
C GLY A 123 -23.66 6.78 -33.76
#